data_AF-A0AAJ0N4B8-F1
#
_entry.id   AF-A0AAJ0N4B8-F1
#
_cell.length_a   1.000
_cell.length_b   1.000
_cell.length_c   1.000
_cell.angle_alpha   90.00
_cell.angle_beta   90.00
_cell.angle_gamma   90.00
#
_symmetry.space_group_name_H-M   'P 1'
#
loop_
_entity.id
_entity.type
_entity.pdbx_description
1 polymer ?
#
loop_
_entity_poly.entity_id
_entity_poly.type
_entity_poly.pdbx_seq_one_letter_code
_entity_poly.pdbx_strand_id
1 'polypeptide(L)'
;LVTILPHEAGVSWQSHLGGAVAGLIAALLLRLRDPQQAKPRYSWEDEDEDAAWEVSNAEHAMLEPPPPRQVPVLWQRQEDGSENVVLHFSPRERPPGT
;
A
#
# COMPACT_ATOMS: atom_id res chain seq x y z
N LEU A 1 23.90 18.09 46.75
CA LEU A 1 22.69 17.73 45.98
C LEU A 1 23.09 16.60 45.04
N VAL A 2 22.42 15.45 45.10
CA VAL A 2 22.55 14.42 44.06
C VAL A 2 21.55 14.77 42.97
N THR A 3 22.01 14.87 41.72
CA THR A 3 21.17 15.12 40.55
C THR A 3 21.28 13.93 39.61
N ILE A 4 20.20 13.66 38.87
CA ILE A 4 20.09 12.56 37.89
C ILE A 4 20.80 12.88 36.56
N LEU A 5 21.28 14.11 36.38
CA LEU A 5 21.88 14.57 35.13
C LEU A 5 23.41 14.42 35.16
N PRO A 6 24.04 14.08 34.03
CA PRO A 6 25.49 13.87 33.96
C PRO A 6 26.25 15.19 34.23
N HIS A 7 27.34 15.09 34.99
CA HIS A 7 28.26 16.19 35.33
C HIS A 7 29.71 15.88 34.91
N GLU A 8 29.94 14.77 34.20
CA GLU A 8 31.26 14.37 33.73
C GLU A 8 31.82 15.40 32.74
N ALA A 9 33.10 15.77 32.90
CA ALA A 9 33.76 16.70 32.00
C ALA A 9 33.75 16.14 30.56
N GLY A 10 33.12 16.86 29.64
CA GLY A 10 32.95 16.46 28.23
C GLY A 10 31.53 16.03 27.85
N VAL A 11 30.64 15.73 28.82
CA VAL A 11 29.24 15.38 28.56
C VAL A 11 28.32 16.45 29.17
N SER A 12 27.85 17.37 28.33
CA SER A 12 26.84 18.36 28.73
C SER A 12 25.46 17.94 28.25
N TRP A 13 24.57 17.65 29.20
CA TRP A 13 23.16 17.36 28.89
C TRP A 13 22.45 18.57 28.28
N GLN A 14 22.88 19.79 28.62
CA GLN A 14 22.29 21.03 28.11
C GLN A 14 22.53 21.19 26.62
N SER A 15 23.75 20.90 26.15
CA SER A 15 24.06 20.98 24.72
C SER A 15 23.36 19.87 23.92
N HIS A 16 23.24 18.66 24.48
CA HIS A 16 22.50 17.56 23.84
C HIS A 16 21.01 17.88 23.74
N LEU A 17 20.37 18.32 24.84
CA LEU A 17 18.96 18.71 24.83
C LEU A 17 18.73 19.91 23.91
N GLY A 18 19.61 20.91 23.94
CA GLY A 18 19.56 22.06 23.04
C GLY A 18 19.63 21.65 21.57
N GLY A 19 20.53 20.73 21.23
CA GLY A 19 20.62 20.15 19.89
C GLY A 19 19.35 19.40 19.49
N ALA A 20 18.77 18.60 20.39
CA ALA A 20 17.52 17.88 20.16
C ALA A 20 16.34 18.84 19.91
N VAL A 21 16.21 19.90 20.71
CA VAL A 21 15.17 20.92 20.55
C VAL A 21 15.35 21.69 19.25
N ALA A 22 16.58 22.11 18.92
CA ALA A 22 16.88 22.78 17.67
C ALA A 22 16.56 21.89 16.45
N GLY A 23 16.90 20.59 16.51
CA GLY A 23 16.55 19.61 15.49
C GLY A 23 15.04 19.43 15.33
N LEU A 24 14.29 19.37 16.44
CA LEU A 24 12.83 19.30 16.41
C LEU A 24 12.22 20.55 15.77
N ILE A 25 12.70 21.74 16.14
CA ILE A 25 12.26 23.01 15.54
C ILE A 25 12.55 23.01 14.03
N ALA A 26 13.77 22.62 13.62
CA ALA A 26 14.13 22.52 12.22
C ALA A 26 13.21 21.55 11.46
N ALA A 27 12.94 20.37 12.02
CA ALA A 27 12.01 19.40 11.43
C ALA A 27 10.60 20.00 11.24
N LEU A 28 10.06 20.70 12.23
CA LEU A 28 8.74 21.34 12.14
C LEU A 28 8.71 22.51 11.13
N LEU A 29 9.78 23.27 11.03
CA LEU A 29 9.89 24.38 10.07
C LEU A 29 10.10 23.89 8.62
N LEU A 30 10.76 22.75 8.44
CA LEU A 30 11.18 22.25 7.13
C LEU A 30 10.37 21.05 6.61
N ARG A 31 9.46 20.45 7.40
CA ARG A 31 8.70 19.23 7.04
C ARG A 31 7.92 19.26 5.71
N LEU A 32 7.67 20.43 5.13
CA LEU A 32 6.94 20.60 3.87
C LEU A 32 7.73 21.39 2.82
N ARG A 33 9.03 21.61 3.05
CA ARG A 33 9.91 22.34 2.12
C ARG A 33 10.37 21.46 0.97
N ASP A 34 10.42 20.15 1.16
CA ASP A 34 10.79 19.22 0.11
C ASP A 34 9.58 18.89 -0.78
N PRO A 35 9.77 18.80 -2.11
CA PRO A 35 8.73 18.32 -3.01
C PRO A 35 8.37 16.88 -2.67
N GLN A 36 7.08 16.55 -2.78
CA GLN A 36 6.62 15.18 -2.62
C GLN A 36 7.35 14.26 -3.60
N GLN A 37 7.69 13.05 -3.13
CA GLN A 37 8.22 12.02 -4.00
C GLN A 37 7.22 11.79 -5.14
N ALA A 38 7.73 11.63 -6.37
CA ALA A 38 6.89 11.26 -7.49
C ALA A 38 6.16 9.95 -7.16
N LYS A 39 4.84 9.91 -7.39
CA LYS A 39 4.09 8.67 -7.22
C LYS A 39 4.65 7.65 -8.22
N PRO A 40 5.02 6.43 -7.80
CA PRO A 40 5.40 5.39 -8.73
C PRO A 40 4.19 5.09 -9.62
N ARG A 41 4.32 5.35 -10.92
CA ARG A 41 3.35 4.90 -11.92
C ARG A 41 3.69 3.46 -12.24
N TYR A 42 2.75 2.57 -12.00
CA TYR A 42 2.93 1.15 -12.25
C TYR A 42 2.51 0.80 -13.66
N SER A 43 3.16 -0.19 -14.29
CA SER A 43 2.89 -0.60 -15.67
C SER A 43 1.43 -1.03 -15.89
N TRP A 44 0.74 -1.51 -14.86
CA TRP A 44 -0.65 -1.93 -14.94
C TRP A 44 -1.66 -0.76 -14.91
N GLU A 45 -1.26 0.45 -14.50
CA GLU A 45 -2.12 1.64 -14.67
C GLU A 45 -2.27 2.03 -16.15
N ASP A 46 -1.38 1.52 -17.00
CA ASP A 46 -1.35 1.76 -18.44
C ASP A 46 -2.16 0.66 -19.18
N GLU A 47 -2.26 -0.54 -18.58
CA GLU A 47 -3.02 -1.68 -19.11
C GLU A 47 -4.53 -1.40 -19.23
N ASP A 48 -5.14 -0.60 -18.34
CA ASP A 48 -6.57 -0.26 -18.43
C ASP A 48 -6.89 0.62 -19.65
N GLU A 49 -5.99 1.53 -20.03
CA GLU A 49 -6.11 2.37 -21.22
C GLU A 49 -5.89 1.54 -22.50
N ASP A 50 -4.93 0.61 -22.47
CA ASP A 50 -4.64 -0.32 -23.57
C ASP A 50 -5.78 -1.34 -23.76
N ALA A 51 -6.37 -1.87 -22.68
CA ALA A 51 -7.48 -2.82 -22.73
C ALA A 51 -8.75 -2.19 -23.33
N ALA A 52 -9.03 -0.91 -23.03
CA ALA A 52 -10.14 -0.18 -23.64
C ALA A 52 -9.96 -0.01 -25.16
N TRP A 53 -8.71 0.21 -25.60
CA TRP A 53 -8.35 0.30 -27.01
C TRP A 53 -8.46 -1.07 -27.71
N GLU A 54 -7.96 -2.13 -27.07
CA GLU A 54 -8.03 -3.51 -27.57
C GLU A 54 -9.47 -4.01 -27.72
N VAL A 55 -10.34 -3.79 -26.72
CA VAL A 55 -11.77 -4.19 -26.81
C VAL A 55 -12.51 -3.45 -27.92
N SER A 56 -12.12 -2.20 -28.22
CA SER A 56 -12.71 -1.42 -29.31
C SER A 56 -12.24 -1.84 -30.71
N ASN A 57 -11.12 -2.58 -30.79
CA ASN A 57 -10.54 -3.00 -32.05
C ASN A 57 -11.31 -4.20 -32.63
N ALA A 58 -11.85 -4.04 -33.84
CA ALA A 58 -12.60 -5.10 -34.52
C ALA A 58 -11.77 -6.37 -34.80
N GLU A 59 -10.44 -6.24 -34.87
CA GLU A 59 -9.53 -7.40 -35.00
C GLU A 59 -9.40 -8.21 -33.71
N HIS A 60 -9.70 -7.63 -32.54
CA HIS A 60 -9.64 -8.34 -31.26
C HIS A 60 -10.63 -9.51 -31.21
N ALA A 61 -11.79 -9.35 -31.86
CA ALA A 61 -12.77 -10.42 -32.03
C ALA A 61 -12.27 -11.58 -32.92
N MET A 62 -11.16 -11.41 -33.65
CA MET A 62 -10.49 -12.50 -34.37
C MET A 62 -9.45 -13.24 -33.49
N LEU A 63 -8.96 -12.60 -32.42
CA LEU A 63 -7.97 -13.17 -31.50
C LEU A 63 -8.61 -14.04 -30.42
N GLU A 64 -9.84 -13.72 -30.03
CA GLU A 64 -10.61 -14.50 -29.06
C GLU A 64 -11.83 -15.19 -29.70
N PRO A 65 -11.97 -16.52 -29.54
CA PRO A 65 -13.17 -17.21 -29.98
C PRO A 65 -14.37 -16.79 -29.12
N PRO A 66 -15.60 -16.81 -29.68
CA PRO A 66 -16.79 -16.49 -28.91
C PRO A 66 -16.97 -17.47 -27.74
N PRO A 67 -17.55 -17.01 -26.61
CA PRO A 67 -17.75 -17.85 -25.44
C PRO A 67 -18.57 -19.10 -25.80
N PRO A 68 -18.25 -20.26 -25.21
CA PRO A 68 -18.86 -21.53 -25.59
C PRO A 68 -20.34 -21.58 -25.19
N ARG A 69 -21.22 -21.58 -26.20
CA ARG A 69 -22.69 -21.57 -26.01
C ARG A 69 -23.28 -22.83 -25.37
N GLN A 70 -22.52 -23.92 -25.35
CA GLN A 70 -22.99 -25.23 -24.88
C GLN A 70 -22.52 -25.55 -23.45
N VAL A 71 -21.77 -24.65 -22.81
CA VAL A 71 -21.31 -24.85 -21.43
C VAL A 71 -22.39 -24.30 -20.49
N PRO A 72 -23.07 -25.16 -19.72
CA PRO A 72 -24.05 -24.69 -18.74
C PRO A 72 -23.34 -23.91 -17.65
N VAL A 73 -23.89 -22.74 -17.28
CA VAL A 73 -23.43 -21.98 -16.11
C VAL A 73 -23.77 -22.79 -14.85
N LEU A 74 -22.75 -23.42 -14.25
CA LEU A 74 -22.93 -24.29 -13.08
C LEU A 74 -23.25 -23.49 -11.81
N TRP A 75 -22.81 -22.24 -11.74
CA TRP A 75 -23.06 -21.38 -10.59
C TRP A 75 -24.24 -20.43 -10.87
N GLN A 76 -25.35 -20.67 -10.20
CA GLN A 76 -26.50 -19.76 -10.18
C GLN A 76 -26.65 -19.26 -8.75
N ARG A 77 -26.55 -17.95 -8.55
CA ARG A 77 -26.83 -17.33 -7.25
C ARG A 77 -28.27 -17.68 -6.87
N GLN A 78 -28.44 -18.38 -5.75
CA GLN A 78 -29.76 -18.63 -5.18
C GLN A 78 -30.22 -17.33 -4.51
N GLU A 79 -31.37 -16.79 -4.92
CA GLU A 79 -32.04 -15.67 -4.25
C GLU A 79 -32.92 -16.19 -3.09
N ASP A 80 -32.36 -17.08 -2.27
CA ASP A 80 -33.05 -17.71 -1.14
C ASP A 80 -33.18 -16.76 0.09
N GLY A 81 -32.85 -15.49 -0.10
CA GLY A 81 -32.82 -14.50 0.98
C GLY A 81 -31.70 -14.71 2.00
N SER A 82 -30.73 -15.58 1.71
CA SER A 82 -29.56 -15.74 2.58
C SER A 82 -28.72 -14.45 2.60
N GLU A 83 -28.41 -13.97 3.81
CA GLU A 83 -27.56 -12.81 4.00
C GLU A 83 -26.12 -13.09 3.53
N ASN A 84 -25.36 -12.03 3.23
CA ASN A 84 -23.96 -12.14 2.83
C ASN A 84 -23.15 -12.95 3.85
N VAL A 85 -22.59 -14.09 3.43
CA VAL A 85 -21.74 -14.93 4.28
C VAL A 85 -20.32 -14.36 4.30
N VAL A 86 -19.87 -13.90 5.47
CA VAL A 86 -18.47 -13.51 5.69
C VAL A 86 -17.63 -14.77 5.92
N LEU A 87 -16.76 -15.09 4.96
CA LEU A 87 -15.78 -16.18 5.12
C LEU A 87 -14.58 -15.67 5.92
N HIS A 88 -14.40 -16.21 7.13
CA HIS A 88 -13.19 -15.98 7.91
C HIS A 88 -12.09 -16.92 7.43
N PHE A 89 -11.03 -16.35 6.84
CA PHE A 89 -9.82 -17.11 6.54
C PHE A 89 -8.95 -17.17 7.80
N SER A 90 -8.52 -18.38 8.18
CA SER A 90 -7.52 -18.52 9.24
C SER A 90 -6.22 -17.82 8.80
N PRO A 91 -5.57 -17.04 9.69
CA PRO A 91 -4.25 -16.51 9.40
C PRO A 91 -3.32 -17.66 8.99
N ARG A 92 -2.63 -17.50 7.85
CA ARG A 92 -1.54 -18.43 7.49
C ARG A 92 -0.47 -18.31 8.57
N GLU A 93 -0.17 -19.41 9.25
CA GLU A 93 1.04 -19.48 10.08
C GLU A 93 2.23 -19.13 9.18
N ARG A 94 2.95 -18.06 9.53
CA ARG A 94 4.18 -17.70 8.85
C ARG A 94 5.14 -18.88 9.04
N PRO A 95 5.60 -19.56 7.98
CA PRO A 95 6.57 -20.63 8.14
C PRO A 95 7.78 -20.07 8.89
N PRO A 96 8.32 -20.79 9.89
CA PRO A 96 9.52 -20.35 10.58
C PRO A 96 10.62 -20.17 9.55
N GLY A 97 11.16 -18.94 9.47
CA GLY A 97 12.19 -18.58 8.50
C GLY A 97 13.38 -19.52 8.63
N THR A 98 13.76 -20.13 7.51
CA THR A 98 15.08 -20.75 7.30
C THR A 98 16.13 -19.70 7.03
#